data_AF-A0A6I6EUE1-F1
#
_entry.id   AF-A0A6I6EUE1-F1
#
_cell.length_a   1.000
_cell.length_b   1.000
_cell.length_c   1.000
_cell.angle_alpha   90.00
_cell.angle_beta   90.00
_cell.angle_gamma   90.00
#
_symmetry.space_group_name_H-M   'P 1'
#
loop_
_entity.id
_entity.type
_entity.pdbx_description
1 polymer ?
#
loop_
_entity_poly.entity_id
_entity_poly.type
_entity_poly.pdbx_seq_one_letter_code
_entity_poly.pdbx_strand_id
1 'polypeptide(L)'
;MRLKLGEVTDDTTMTIAVAEGILGNPENPIEAIGRRFVECEDWKEASLYVHKVTGGITAGNGTLMRCIPAALYYDNYEKMVEVTREQSKMTHYDDKASETCILYNTMVYKYLNREEKFKTLKESIKGYEEYERVFSMKKEELHLSGYVVDSFQCALWCSINYDSIEEIVA
;
A
#
# COMPACT_ATOMS: atom_id res chain seq x y z
N MET A 1 -2.46 14.74 17.16
CA MET A 1 -1.19 15.28 16.61
C MET A 1 -1.36 16.76 16.30
N ARG A 2 -0.32 17.59 16.49
CA ARG A 2 -0.26 18.98 15.99
C ARG A 2 0.86 19.04 14.97
N LEU A 3 0.53 18.76 13.71
CA LEU A 3 1.48 18.79 12.60
C LEU A 3 1.62 20.22 12.07
N LYS A 4 2.81 20.56 11.57
CA LYS A 4 3.04 21.79 10.79
C LYS A 4 2.54 21.58 9.36
N LEU A 5 2.22 22.69 8.69
CA LEU A 5 1.86 22.64 7.27
C LEU A 5 3.01 22.03 6.44
N GLY A 6 2.71 20.98 5.68
CA GLY A 6 3.69 20.25 4.87
C GLY A 6 4.48 19.16 5.61
N GLU A 7 4.23 18.96 6.90
CA GLU A 7 4.81 17.83 7.66
C GLU A 7 4.08 16.53 7.29
N VAL A 8 4.86 15.49 7.01
CA VAL A 8 4.34 14.16 6.66
C VAL A 8 4.27 13.26 7.89
N THR A 9 3.50 12.18 7.79
CA THR A 9 3.32 11.17 8.85
C THR A 9 4.07 9.87 8.51
N ASP A 10 3.75 8.81 9.24
CA ASP A 10 4.33 7.48 9.11
C ASP A 10 4.18 6.90 7.71
N ASP A 11 3.11 7.17 6.96
CA ASP A 11 2.95 6.71 5.57
C ASP A 11 4.16 7.05 4.71
N THR A 12 4.56 8.32 4.70
CA THR A 12 5.67 8.80 3.86
C THR A 12 7.01 8.41 4.45
N THR A 13 7.18 8.54 5.77
CA THR A 13 8.43 8.16 6.45
C THR A 13 8.75 6.68 6.22
N MET A 14 7.75 5.80 6.35
CA MET A 14 7.91 4.37 6.11
C MET A 14 8.12 4.05 4.63
N THR A 15 7.48 4.79 3.72
CA THR A 15 7.74 4.67 2.27
C THR A 15 9.21 4.96 1.95
N ILE A 16 9.78 6.03 2.51
CA ILE A 16 11.19 6.38 2.34
C ILE A 16 12.09 5.27 2.91
N ALA A 17 11.77 4.74 4.09
CA ALA A 17 12.51 3.62 4.68
C ALA A 17 12.53 2.37 3.79
N VAL A 18 11.40 2.03 3.16
CA VAL A 18 11.34 0.93 2.17
C VAL A 18 12.23 1.24 0.97
N ALA A 19 12.13 2.45 0.41
CA ALA A 19 12.92 2.86 -0.74
C ALA A 19 14.44 2.83 -0.45
N GLU A 20 14.87 3.36 0.69
CA GLU A 20 16.26 3.33 1.12
C GLU A 20 16.78 1.91 1.37
N GLY A 21 15.94 1.03 1.93
CA GLY A 21 16.25 -0.38 2.11
C GLY A 21 16.45 -1.09 0.77
N ILE A 22 15.58 -0.83 -0.22
CA ILE A 22 15.73 -1.32 -1.59
C ILE A 22 17.03 -0.83 -2.22
N LEU A 23 17.30 0.48 -2.17
CA LEU A 23 18.52 1.07 -2.74
C LEU A 23 19.80 0.55 -2.07
N GLY A 24 19.73 0.22 -0.77
CA GLY A 24 20.86 -0.29 -0.01
C GLY A 24 21.22 -1.75 -0.33
N ASN A 25 20.25 -2.58 -0.73
CA ASN A 25 20.49 -3.96 -1.16
C ASN A 25 19.39 -4.46 -2.14
N PRO A 26 19.46 -4.09 -3.43
CA PRO A 26 18.43 -4.43 -4.41
C PRO A 26 18.14 -5.92 -4.57
N GLU A 27 19.15 -6.77 -4.42
CA GLU A 27 18.97 -8.21 -4.57
C GLU A 27 18.27 -8.83 -3.37
N ASN A 28 18.52 -8.33 -2.15
CA ASN A 28 17.97 -8.87 -0.90
C ASN A 28 17.63 -7.74 0.09
N PRO A 29 16.58 -6.94 -0.18
CA PRO A 29 16.37 -5.67 0.53
C PRO A 29 15.76 -5.82 1.92
N ILE A 30 15.19 -6.99 2.25
CA ILE A 30 14.34 -7.17 3.44
C ILE A 30 15.04 -6.83 4.75
N GLU A 31 16.28 -7.29 4.92
CA GLU A 31 17.07 -6.95 6.11
C GLU A 31 17.41 -5.44 6.17
N ALA A 32 17.72 -4.84 5.02
CA ALA A 32 18.01 -3.42 4.93
C ALA A 32 16.77 -2.55 5.23
N ILE A 33 15.60 -2.93 4.70
CA ILE A 33 14.30 -2.31 5.02
C ILE A 33 14.03 -2.44 6.52
N GLY A 34 14.28 -3.61 7.10
CA GLY A 34 14.04 -3.85 8.53
C GLY A 34 14.88 -2.96 9.44
N ARG A 35 16.16 -2.74 9.07
CA ARG A 35 17.01 -1.77 9.77
C ARG A 35 16.44 -0.35 9.71
N ARG A 36 15.96 0.09 8.54
CA ARG A 36 15.35 1.42 8.39
C ARG A 36 14.08 1.58 9.22
N PHE A 37 13.25 0.55 9.32
CA PHE A 37 12.05 0.60 10.19
C PHE A 37 12.40 0.77 11.66
N VAL A 38 13.51 0.22 12.13
CA VAL A 38 13.97 0.39 13.53
C VAL A 38 14.46 1.82 13.78
N GLU A 39 15.05 2.46 12.77
CA GLU A 39 15.49 3.86 12.82
C GLU A 39 14.31 4.85 12.81
N CYS A 40 13.18 4.47 12.21
CA CYS A 40 11.94 5.24 12.28
C CYS A 40 11.31 5.13 13.68
N GLU A 41 11.51 6.14 14.53
CA GLU A 41 10.92 6.20 15.88
C GLU A 41 9.39 6.03 15.89
N ASP A 42 8.71 6.48 14.82
CA ASP A 42 7.26 6.39 14.63
C ASP A 42 6.74 4.96 14.38
N TRP A 43 7.56 4.01 13.90
CA TRP A 43 7.07 2.67 13.57
C TRP A 43 6.56 1.92 14.81
N LYS A 44 7.21 2.13 15.96
CA LYS A 44 6.80 1.51 17.23
C LYS A 44 5.44 2.05 17.69
N GLU A 45 5.24 3.36 17.61
CA GLU A 45 3.96 3.97 17.98
C GLU A 45 2.84 3.56 17.02
N ALA A 46 3.09 3.59 15.71
CA ALA A 46 2.11 3.17 14.69
C ALA A 46 1.74 1.68 14.83
N SER A 47 2.72 0.80 14.99
CA SER A 47 2.46 -0.64 15.19
C SER A 47 1.72 -0.93 16.50
N LEU A 48 2.04 -0.23 17.59
CA LEU A 48 1.33 -0.34 18.87
C LEU A 48 -0.09 0.21 18.81
N TYR A 49 -0.29 1.32 18.08
CA TYR A 49 -1.61 1.92 17.87
C TYR A 49 -2.51 0.97 17.07
N VAL A 50 -2.05 0.48 15.92
CA VAL A 50 -2.80 -0.47 15.08
C VAL A 50 -3.11 -1.75 15.87
N HIS A 51 -2.15 -2.32 16.59
CA HIS A 51 -2.39 -3.51 17.42
C HIS A 51 -3.48 -3.30 18.48
N LYS A 52 -3.49 -2.14 19.14
CA LYS A 52 -4.50 -1.79 20.17
C LYS A 52 -5.88 -1.49 19.57
N VAL A 53 -5.95 -0.77 18.45
CA VAL A 53 -7.20 -0.35 17.82
C VAL A 53 -7.89 -1.52 17.11
N THR A 54 -7.12 -2.46 16.55
CA THR A 54 -7.64 -3.61 15.80
C THR A 54 -7.87 -4.85 16.66
N GLY A 55 -7.60 -4.80 17.98
CA GLY A 55 -7.77 -5.94 18.87
C GLY A 55 -6.88 -7.15 18.52
N GLY A 56 -5.73 -6.90 17.87
CA GLY A 56 -4.82 -7.94 17.40
C GLY A 56 -5.06 -8.42 15.96
N ILE A 57 -5.94 -7.79 15.18
CA ILE A 57 -6.10 -8.12 13.76
C ILE A 57 -4.93 -7.53 12.96
N THR A 58 -4.09 -8.41 12.41
CA THR A 58 -2.84 -8.06 11.70
C THR A 58 -3.03 -7.67 10.24
N ALA A 59 -4.23 -7.23 9.83
CA ALA A 59 -4.54 -6.83 8.45
C ALA A 59 -4.70 -5.30 8.29
N GLY A 60 -3.84 -4.53 8.95
CA GLY A 60 -3.83 -3.07 8.86
C GLY A 60 -3.34 -2.56 7.51
N ASN A 61 -3.81 -1.38 7.10
CA ASN A 61 -3.39 -0.71 5.87
C ASN A 61 -1.94 -0.19 5.89
N GLY A 62 -1.25 -0.25 7.05
CA GLY A 62 0.11 0.28 7.22
C GLY A 62 1.17 -0.37 6.33
N THR A 63 0.92 -1.57 5.79
CA THR A 63 1.78 -2.15 4.74
C THR A 63 1.46 -1.61 3.35
N LEU A 64 0.19 -1.32 3.07
CA LEU A 64 -0.25 -0.85 1.75
C LEU A 64 0.29 0.56 1.48
N MET A 65 0.21 1.45 2.46
CA MET A 65 0.62 2.86 2.32
C MET A 65 2.10 3.06 1.94
N ARG A 66 2.96 2.06 2.17
CA ARG A 66 4.43 2.18 2.01
C ARG A 66 5.05 1.29 0.94
N CYS A 67 4.24 0.48 0.25
CA CYS A 67 4.77 -0.57 -0.62
C CYS A 67 5.13 -0.10 -2.04
N ILE A 68 4.73 1.11 -2.44
CA ILE A 68 4.96 1.65 -3.80
C ILE A 68 6.43 1.58 -4.28
N PRO A 69 7.49 1.73 -3.45
CA PRO A 69 8.87 1.76 -3.95
C PRO A 69 9.28 0.48 -4.70
N ALA A 70 8.70 -0.68 -4.38
CA ALA A 70 8.98 -1.91 -5.10
C ALA A 70 8.53 -1.82 -6.57
N ALA A 71 7.36 -1.25 -6.85
CA ALA A 71 6.88 -1.06 -8.22
C ALA A 71 7.66 0.01 -8.99
N LEU A 72 8.20 1.01 -8.29
CA LEU A 72 9.00 2.07 -8.91
C LEU A 72 10.42 1.65 -9.25
N TYR A 73 10.98 0.68 -8.49
CA TYR A 73 12.39 0.32 -8.60
C TYR A 73 12.65 -0.91 -9.48
N TYR A 74 11.83 -1.95 -9.38
CA TYR A 74 12.08 -3.23 -10.07
C TYR A 74 11.37 -3.31 -11.42
N ASP A 75 12.14 -3.37 -12.50
CA ASP A 75 11.63 -3.69 -13.83
C ASP A 75 11.26 -5.18 -13.98
N ASN A 76 11.80 -6.06 -13.13
CA ASN A 76 11.42 -7.47 -13.10
C ASN A 76 10.14 -7.65 -12.26
N TYR A 77 9.06 -8.09 -12.89
CA TYR A 77 7.76 -8.26 -12.25
C TYR A 77 7.80 -9.26 -11.08
N GLU A 78 8.46 -10.41 -11.26
CA GLU A 78 8.55 -11.44 -10.22
C GLU A 78 9.28 -10.92 -8.97
N LYS A 79 10.36 -10.15 -9.16
CA LYS A 79 11.12 -9.53 -8.08
C LYS A 79 10.32 -8.44 -7.38
N MET A 80 9.59 -7.62 -8.14
CA MET A 80 8.65 -6.64 -7.57
C MET A 80 7.64 -7.34 -6.66
N VAL A 81 7.01 -8.44 -7.12
CA VAL A 81 6.03 -9.21 -6.35
C VAL A 81 6.66 -9.85 -5.11
N GLU A 82 7.84 -10.44 -5.25
CA GLU A 82 8.62 -11.01 -4.14
C GLU A 82 8.87 -9.96 -3.06
N VAL A 83 9.50 -8.84 -3.40
CA VAL A 83 9.84 -7.78 -2.43
C VAL A 83 8.59 -7.16 -1.81
N THR A 84 7.53 -6.95 -2.61
CA THR A 84 6.24 -6.44 -2.12
C THR A 84 5.63 -7.35 -1.06
N ARG A 85 5.66 -8.68 -1.29
CA ARG A 85 5.15 -9.68 -0.35
C ARG A 85 5.98 -9.70 0.92
N GLU A 86 7.29 -9.82 0.78
CA GLU A 86 8.19 -9.97 1.92
C GLU A 86 8.16 -8.72 2.83
N GLN A 87 8.19 -7.50 2.27
CA GLN A 87 8.10 -6.28 3.09
C GLN A 87 6.76 -6.16 3.84
N SER A 88 5.69 -6.73 3.28
CA SER A 88 4.38 -6.74 3.91
C SER A 88 4.37 -7.68 5.11
N LYS A 89 4.88 -8.90 4.90
CA LYS A 89 4.97 -9.96 5.91
C LYS A 89 5.88 -9.61 7.08
N MET A 90 6.78 -8.64 6.94
CA MET A 90 7.61 -8.14 8.03
C MET A 90 6.81 -7.54 9.20
N THR A 91 5.64 -6.93 8.93
CA THR A 91 4.83 -6.28 9.98
C THR A 91 3.38 -6.79 10.04
N HIS A 92 2.92 -7.49 9.02
CA HIS A 92 1.56 -8.03 8.92
C HIS A 92 1.64 -9.47 8.42
N TYR A 93 1.33 -10.44 9.28
CA TYR A 93 1.32 -11.87 8.90
C TYR A 93 0.10 -12.28 8.07
N ASP A 94 -0.84 -11.35 7.84
CA ASP A 94 -2.09 -11.61 7.12
C ASP A 94 -1.86 -11.66 5.60
N ASP A 95 -2.26 -12.78 4.97
CA ASP A 95 -2.06 -12.97 3.53
C ASP A 95 -2.86 -11.96 2.69
N LYS A 96 -4.04 -11.52 3.15
CA LYS A 96 -4.86 -10.51 2.48
C LYS A 96 -4.14 -9.16 2.42
N ALA A 97 -3.42 -8.79 3.47
CA ALA A 97 -2.62 -7.55 3.47
C ALA A 97 -1.51 -7.60 2.42
N SER A 98 -0.80 -8.73 2.31
CA SER A 98 0.24 -8.91 1.30
C SER A 98 -0.31 -8.96 -0.12
N GLU A 99 -1.44 -9.64 -0.32
CA GLU A 99 -2.15 -9.72 -1.59
C GLU A 99 -2.62 -8.34 -2.07
N THR A 100 -3.18 -7.53 -1.18
CA THR A 100 -3.59 -6.15 -1.49
C THR A 100 -2.40 -5.31 -1.96
N CYS A 101 -1.25 -5.42 -1.29
CA CYS A 101 -0.04 -4.72 -1.70
C CYS A 101 0.43 -5.15 -3.09
N ILE A 102 0.39 -6.45 -3.40
CA ILE A 102 0.76 -6.99 -4.71
C ILE A 102 -0.19 -6.48 -5.79
N LEU A 103 -1.50 -6.42 -5.54
CA LEU A 103 -2.48 -5.86 -6.48
C LEU A 103 -2.18 -4.40 -6.78
N TYR A 104 -1.97 -3.58 -5.74
CA TYR A 104 -1.63 -2.17 -5.89
C TYR A 104 -0.33 -1.96 -6.69
N ASN A 105 0.75 -2.64 -6.31
CA ASN A 105 2.02 -2.52 -7.02
C ASN A 105 1.99 -3.09 -8.44
N THR A 106 1.16 -4.12 -8.69
CA THR A 106 0.92 -4.62 -10.06
C THR A 106 0.26 -3.55 -10.92
N MET A 107 -0.72 -2.81 -10.39
CA MET A 107 -1.34 -1.70 -11.12
C MET A 107 -0.32 -0.60 -11.41
N VAL A 108 0.46 -0.18 -10.41
CA VAL A 108 1.52 0.83 -10.59
C VAL A 108 2.53 0.39 -11.65
N TYR A 109 3.02 -0.85 -11.56
CA TYR A 109 3.95 -1.43 -12.54
C TYR A 109 3.37 -1.37 -13.98
N LYS A 110 2.10 -1.75 -14.16
CA LYS A 110 1.43 -1.69 -15.46
C LYS A 110 1.25 -0.25 -15.97
N TYR A 111 0.93 0.69 -15.08
CA TYR A 111 0.84 2.12 -15.43
C TYR A 111 2.19 2.70 -15.86
N LEU A 112 3.29 2.34 -15.19
CA LEU A 112 4.64 2.73 -15.60
C LEU A 112 5.00 2.17 -16.99
N ASN A 113 4.47 1.00 -17.31
CA ASN A 113 4.57 0.37 -18.63
C ASN A 113 3.55 0.89 -19.65
N ARG A 114 2.89 2.03 -19.37
CA ARG A 114 1.95 2.74 -20.25
C ARG A 114 0.68 1.94 -20.60
N GLU A 115 0.29 0.99 -19.77
CA GLU A 115 -1.01 0.35 -19.89
C GLU A 115 -2.15 1.32 -19.52
N GLU A 116 -3.31 1.15 -20.15
CA GLU A 116 -4.47 2.03 -19.96
C GLU A 116 -5.05 1.88 -18.53
N LYS A 117 -5.41 3.02 -17.92
CA LYS A 117 -5.82 3.13 -16.51
C LYS A 117 -6.96 2.17 -16.17
N PHE A 118 -8.08 2.31 -16.87
CA PHE A 118 -9.32 1.60 -16.54
C PHE A 118 -9.21 0.10 -16.82
N LYS A 119 -8.60 -0.27 -17.95
CA LYS A 119 -8.31 -1.66 -18.32
C LYS A 119 -7.44 -2.34 -17.26
N THR A 120 -6.32 -1.71 -16.89
CA THR A 120 -5.40 -2.24 -15.88
C THR A 120 -6.09 -2.45 -14.54
N LEU A 121 -6.86 -1.47 -14.08
CA LEU A 121 -7.60 -1.55 -12.82
C LEU A 121 -8.56 -2.74 -12.85
N LYS A 122 -9.40 -2.81 -13.89
CA LYS A 122 -10.40 -3.86 -14.06
C LYS A 122 -9.79 -5.25 -14.17
N GLU A 123 -8.70 -5.41 -14.90
CA GLU A 123 -8.04 -6.70 -15.07
C GLU A 123 -7.28 -7.13 -13.82
N SER A 124 -6.67 -6.19 -13.09
CA SER A 124 -5.86 -6.52 -11.91
C SER A 124 -6.71 -7.00 -10.74
N ILE A 125 -7.93 -6.47 -10.56
CA ILE A 125 -8.84 -6.92 -9.49
C ILE A 125 -9.79 -8.04 -9.92
N LYS A 126 -9.67 -8.54 -11.15
CA LYS A 126 -10.57 -9.57 -11.66
C LYS A 126 -10.40 -10.88 -10.87
N GLY A 127 -11.52 -11.44 -10.39
CA GLY A 127 -11.54 -12.64 -9.55
C GLY A 127 -11.43 -12.36 -8.04
N TYR A 128 -11.31 -11.08 -7.64
CA TYR A 128 -11.33 -10.66 -6.24
C TYR A 128 -12.65 -9.96 -5.93
N GLU A 129 -13.64 -10.73 -5.48
CA GLU A 129 -15.01 -10.25 -5.25
C GLU A 129 -15.07 -9.02 -4.33
N GLU A 130 -14.19 -8.97 -3.32
CA GLU A 130 -14.09 -7.85 -2.40
C GLU A 130 -13.64 -6.56 -3.09
N TYR A 131 -12.89 -6.61 -4.18
CA TYR A 131 -12.44 -5.43 -4.91
C TYR A 131 -13.32 -5.15 -6.13
N GLU A 132 -13.80 -6.17 -6.84
CA GLU A 132 -14.65 -5.97 -8.04
C GLU A 132 -15.92 -5.15 -7.73
N ARG A 133 -16.47 -5.29 -6.52
CA ARG A 133 -17.67 -4.56 -6.10
C ARG A 133 -17.54 -3.04 -6.22
N VAL A 134 -16.33 -2.46 -6.20
CA VAL A 134 -16.10 -1.01 -6.30
C VAL A 134 -16.71 -0.40 -7.57
N PHE A 135 -16.85 -1.18 -8.65
CA PHE A 135 -17.49 -0.71 -9.90
C PHE A 135 -19.01 -0.47 -9.76
N SER A 136 -19.63 -1.01 -8.72
CA SER A 136 -21.07 -0.89 -8.46
C SER A 136 -21.39 -0.16 -7.16
N MET A 137 -20.38 0.15 -6.35
CA MET A 137 -20.54 0.80 -5.05
C MET A 137 -20.87 2.28 -5.20
N LYS A 138 -21.76 2.77 -4.33
CA LYS A 138 -21.96 4.18 -4.07
C LYS A 138 -20.97 4.70 -3.05
N LYS A 139 -20.75 6.01 -3.04
CA LYS A 139 -19.83 6.68 -2.10
C LYS A 139 -20.18 6.40 -0.64
N GLU A 140 -21.47 6.32 -0.31
CA GLU A 140 -21.95 6.10 1.06
C GLU A 140 -21.71 4.67 1.55
N GLU A 141 -21.39 3.73 0.65
CA GLU A 141 -21.07 2.35 0.98
C GLU A 141 -19.57 2.14 1.29
N LEU A 142 -18.74 3.17 1.08
CA LEU A 142 -17.33 3.12 1.43
C LEU A 142 -17.15 3.10 2.94
N HIS A 143 -16.35 2.15 3.41
CA HIS A 143 -16.01 2.04 4.82
C HIS A 143 -14.64 2.67 5.08
N LEU A 144 -14.61 3.73 5.90
CA LEU A 144 -13.36 4.41 6.25
C LEU A 144 -12.79 3.77 7.52
N SER A 145 -11.89 2.81 7.34
CA SER A 145 -11.25 2.08 8.45
C SER A 145 -9.76 1.83 8.19
N GLY A 146 -9.04 1.43 9.24
CA GLY A 146 -7.63 1.01 9.13
C GLY A 146 -7.44 -0.37 8.50
N TYR A 147 -8.51 -1.06 8.08
CA TYR A 147 -8.43 -2.35 7.41
C TYR A 147 -7.94 -2.19 5.98
N VAL A 148 -7.01 -3.06 5.57
CA VAL A 148 -6.32 -2.96 4.28
C VAL A 148 -7.27 -3.04 3.07
N VAL A 149 -8.31 -3.88 3.14
CA VAL A 149 -9.30 -4.02 2.05
C VAL A 149 -10.14 -2.77 1.93
N ASP A 150 -10.66 -2.25 3.05
CA ASP A 150 -11.48 -1.04 3.10
C ASP A 150 -10.71 0.16 2.54
N SER A 151 -9.46 0.32 2.95
CA SER A 151 -8.57 1.39 2.47
C SER A 151 -8.32 1.27 0.96
N PHE A 152 -8.06 0.07 0.45
CA PHE A 152 -7.81 -0.13 -0.98
C PHE A 152 -9.09 0.06 -1.82
N GLN A 153 -10.25 -0.38 -1.33
CA GLN A 153 -11.54 -0.11 -1.98
C GLN A 153 -11.79 1.39 -2.12
N CYS A 154 -11.51 2.18 -1.09
CA CYS A 154 -11.65 3.63 -1.15
C CYS A 154 -10.73 4.24 -2.23
N ALA A 155 -9.46 3.83 -2.26
CA ALA A 155 -8.50 4.30 -3.26
C ALA A 155 -8.92 3.92 -4.69
N LEU A 156 -9.40 2.69 -4.90
CA LEU A 156 -9.91 2.23 -6.19
C LEU A 156 -11.16 3.00 -6.60
N TRP A 157 -12.12 3.18 -5.69
CA TRP A 157 -13.36 3.91 -5.97
C TRP A 157 -13.07 5.36 -6.38
N CYS A 158 -12.20 6.07 -5.65
CA CYS A 158 -11.77 7.41 -6.02
C CYS A 158 -11.08 7.42 -7.40
N SER A 159 -10.21 6.44 -7.66
CA SER A 159 -9.51 6.32 -8.95
C SER A 159 -10.45 6.05 -10.13
N ILE A 160 -11.60 5.43 -9.90
CA ILE A 160 -12.62 5.14 -10.93
C ILE A 160 -13.53 6.34 -11.17
N ASN A 161 -13.90 7.07 -10.12
CA ASN A 161 -14.96 8.08 -10.18
C ASN A 161 -14.45 9.52 -10.36
N TYR A 162 -13.14 9.74 -10.28
CA TYR A 162 -12.51 11.05 -10.43
C TYR A 162 -11.37 11.02 -11.46
N ASP A 163 -11.19 12.15 -12.14
CA ASP A 163 -10.26 12.28 -13.27
C ASP A 163 -9.02 13.13 -12.95
N SER A 164 -9.03 13.86 -11.83
CA SER A 164 -7.93 14.72 -11.40
C SER A 164 -7.35 14.29 -10.05
N ILE A 165 -6.07 14.61 -9.83
CA ILE A 165 -5.40 14.35 -8.55
C ILE A 165 -6.07 15.17 -7.45
N GLU A 166 -6.44 16.42 -7.77
CA GLU A 166 -7.13 17.33 -6.86
C GLU A 166 -8.44 16.75 -6.36
N GLU A 167 -9.27 16.16 -7.22
CA GLU A 167 -10.54 15.54 -6.79
C GLU A 167 -10.33 14.23 -6.01
N ILE A 168 -9.26 13.49 -6.30
CA ILE A 168 -8.95 12.23 -5.61
C ILE A 168 -8.43 12.48 -4.19
N VAL A 169 -7.68 13.57 -3.98
CA VAL A 169 -6.95 13.84 -2.73
C VAL A 169 -7.62 14.90 -1.85
N ALA A 170 -8.50 15.75 -2.40
CA ALA A 170 -9.21 16.81 -1.65
C ALA A 170 -10.22 16.27 -0.63
#